data_AF-A0A1Z8VRY9-F1
#
_entry.id   AF-A0A1Z8VRY9-F1
#
_cell.length_a   1.000
_cell.length_b   1.000
_cell.length_c   1.000
_cell.angle_alpha   90.00
_cell.angle_beta   90.00
_cell.angle_gamma   90.00
#
_symmetry.space_group_name_H-M   'P 1'
#
loop_
_entity.id
_entity.type
_entity.pdbx_description
1 polymer ?
#
loop_
_entity_poly.entity_id
_entity_poly.type
_entity_poly.pdbx_seq_one_letter_code
_entity_poly.pdbx_strand_id
1 'polypeptide(L)' 'MKVFVIFLISYFSIICHVYSDMRIIKNGKILESKPYSIDEATLIVSLSKKIYICSVSNSITKCILSKERNTVN' A
#
# COMPACT_ATOMS: atom_id res chain seq x y z
N MET A 1 -21.48 -1.46 26.63
CA MET A 1 -20.92 -2.53 25.77
C MET A 1 -20.94 -2.19 24.27
N LYS A 2 -22.09 -1.85 23.66
CA LYS A 2 -22.19 -1.61 22.20
C LYS A 2 -21.20 -0.56 21.65
N VAL A 3 -21.01 0.56 22.34
CA VAL A 3 -20.07 1.62 21.93
C VAL A 3 -18.62 1.12 21.90
N PHE A 4 -18.22 0.34 22.90
CA PHE A 4 -16.86 -0.23 22.99
C PHE A 4 -16.59 -1.20 21.82
N VAL A 5 -17.59 -1.99 21.43
CA VAL A 5 -17.48 -2.90 20.28
C VAL A 5 -17.27 -2.13 18.97
N ILE A 6 -17.94 -0.99 18.79
CA ILE A 6 -17.78 -0.15 17.58
C ILE A 6 -16.35 0.42 17.50
N PHE A 7 -15.80 0.90 18.63
CA PHE A 7 -14.42 1.38 18.69
C PHE A 7 -13.39 0.28 18.38
N LEU A 8 -13.61 -0.95 18.82
CA LEU A 8 -12.74 -2.07 18.48
C LEU A 8 -12.77 -2.40 16.99
N ILE A 9 -13.96 -2.40 16.37
CA ILE A 9 -14.12 -2.68 14.94
C ILE A 9 -13.45 -1.61 14.07
N SER A 10 -13.62 -0.32 14.43
CA SER A 10 -12.98 0.77 13.67
C SER A 10 -11.46 0.73 13.79
N TYR A 11 -10.93 0.48 14.98
CA TYR A 11 -9.48 0.32 15.20
C TYR A 11 -8.90 -0.87 14.42
N PHE A 12 -9.59 -2.01 14.46
CA PHE A 12 -9.19 -3.20 13.72
C PHE A 12 -9.17 -2.96 12.20
N SER A 13 -10.09 -2.15 11.68
CA SER A 13 -10.16 -1.81 10.25
C SER A 13 -8.94 -1.01 9.79
N ILE A 14 -8.50 -0.04 10.61
CA ILE A 14 -7.30 0.77 10.32
C ILE A 14 -6.05 -0.12 10.26
N ILE A 15 -5.89 -1.05 11.20
CA ILE A 15 -4.75 -1.98 11.23
C ILE A 15 -4.74 -2.87 9.98
N CYS A 16 -5.90 -3.39 9.58
CA CYS A 16 -6.01 -4.24 8.40
C CYS A 16 -5.53 -3.54 7.11
N HIS A 17 -5.87 -2.25 6.95
CA HIS A 17 -5.44 -1.46 5.80
C HIS A 17 -3.93 -1.25 5.74
N VAL A 18 -3.29 -0.93 6.86
CA VAL A 18 -1.82 -0.78 6.89
C VAL A 18 -1.12 -2.11 6.59
N TYR A 19 -1.67 -3.22 7.10
CA TYR A 19 -1.11 -4.55 6.87
C TYR A 19 -1.23 -5.00 5.40
N SER A 20 -2.31 -4.64 4.70
CA SER A 20 -2.45 -4.99 3.28
C SER A 20 -1.40 -4.34 2.41
N ASP A 21 -1.07 -3.07 2.66
CA ASP A 21 -0.12 -2.31 1.86
C ASP A 21 1.32 -2.78 2.08
N MET A 22 1.68 -3.06 3.34
CA MET A 22 2.96 -3.68 3.70
C MET A 22 3.14 -5.05 3.02
N ARG A 23 2.06 -5.83 2.90
CA ARG A 23 2.09 -7.15 2.24
C ARG A 23 2.40 -7.04 0.74
N ILE A 24 1.98 -5.96 0.09
CA ILE A 24 2.27 -5.72 -1.33
C ILE A 24 3.77 -5.55 -1.53
N ILE A 25 4.45 -4.76 -0.71
CA ILE A 25 5.90 -4.58 -0.79
C ILE A 25 6.64 -5.87 -0.41
N LYS A 26 6.23 -6.53 0.68
CA LYS A 26 6.93 -7.73 1.19
C LYS A 26 6.86 -8.93 0.24
N ASN A 27 5.72 -9.14 -0.39
CA ASN A 27 5.48 -10.32 -1.25
C ASN A 27 5.56 -9.99 -2.74
N GLY A 28 5.58 -8.70 -3.09
CA GLY A 28 5.67 -8.24 -4.47
C GLY A 28 7.11 -8.13 -4.95
N LYS A 29 7.26 -8.10 -6.28
CA LYS A 29 8.54 -7.83 -6.95
C LYS A 29 8.66 -6.33 -7.19
N ILE A 30 9.65 -5.68 -6.58
CA ILE A 30 9.97 -4.28 -6.87
C ILE A 30 10.50 -4.21 -8.30
N LEU A 31 9.81 -3.45 -9.16
CA LEU A 31 10.19 -3.18 -10.54
C LEU A 31 11.03 -1.92 -10.66
N GLU A 32 10.68 -0.89 -9.90
CA GLU A 32 11.36 0.40 -9.89
C GLU A 32 11.31 1.00 -8.48
N SER A 33 12.35 1.76 -8.13
CA SER A 33 12.45 2.49 -6.87
C SER A 33 13.00 3.87 -7.13
N LYS A 34 12.29 4.89 -6.62
CA LYS A 34 12.71 6.29 -6.67
C LYS A 34 12.76 6.84 -5.24
N PRO A 35 13.96 6.93 -4.63
CA PRO A 35 14.12 7.60 -3.35
C PRO A 35 14.01 9.12 -3.51
N TYR A 36 13.37 9.78 -2.53
CA TYR A 36 13.29 11.24 -2.42
C TYR A 36 14.09 11.76 -1.22
N SER A 37 14.19 10.96 -0.16
CA SER A 37 15.01 11.23 1.02
C SER A 37 15.50 9.91 1.63
N ILE A 38 16.16 9.99 2.79
CA ILE A 38 16.63 8.81 3.53
C ILE A 38 15.46 7.90 3.91
N ASP A 39 14.31 8.49 4.24
CA ASP A 39 13.16 7.76 4.77
C ASP A 39 11.94 7.79 3.82
N GLU A 40 12.07 8.41 2.65
CA GLU A 40 10.97 8.53 1.68
C GLU A 40 11.35 7.98 0.30
N ALA A 41 10.50 7.10 -0.23
CA ALA A 41 10.66 6.52 -1.55
C ALA A 41 9.31 6.17 -2.20
N THR A 42 9.24 6.26 -3.52
CA THR A 42 8.16 5.65 -4.30
C THR A 42 8.67 4.37 -4.96
N LEU A 43 7.91 3.29 -4.79
CA LEU A 43 8.20 1.97 -5.33
C LEU A 43 7.12 1.59 -6.34
N ILE A 44 7.53 1.05 -7.49
CA ILE A 44 6.65 0.35 -8.41
C ILE A 44 6.78 -1.14 -8.11
N VAL A 45 5.69 -1.78 -7.70
CA VAL A 45 5.69 -3.16 -7.23
C VAL A 45 4.73 -4.01 -8.07
N SER A 46 5.20 -5.14 -8.56
CA SER A 46 4.38 -6.14 -9.24
C SER A 46 3.98 -7.25 -8.28
N LEU A 47 2.68 -7.51 -8.17
CA LEU A 47 2.15 -8.63 -7.39
C LEU A 47 0.94 -9.22 -8.11
N SER A 48 0.94 -10.53 -8.34
CA SER A 48 -0.18 -11.26 -8.96
C SER A 48 -0.69 -10.63 -10.27
N LYS A 49 0.23 -10.28 -11.18
CA LYS A 49 -0.02 -9.61 -12.48
C LYS A 49 -0.63 -8.20 -12.38
N LYS A 50 -0.63 -7.60 -11.19
CA LYS A 50 -1.03 -6.21 -10.97
C LYS A 50 0.20 -5.36 -10.67
N ILE A 51 0.17 -4.11 -11.12
CA ILE A 51 1.18 -3.11 -10.80
C ILE A 51 0.63 -2.19 -9.72
N TYR A 52 1.42 -1.96 -8.68
CA TYR A 52 1.11 -1.07 -7.57
C TYR A 52 2.14 0.05 -7.54
N ILE A 53 1.68 1.26 -7.24
CA ILE A 53 2.53 2.39 -6.92
C ILE A 53 2.45 2.57 -5.41
N CYS A 54 3.56 2.33 -4.72
CA CYS A 54 3.65 2.41 -3.28
C CYS A 54 4.49 3.61 -2.87
N SER A 55 3.95 4.48 -2.03
CA SER A 55 4.71 5.52 -1.34
C SER A 55 5.09 4.99 0.04
N VAL A 56 6.38 5.05 0.36
CA VAL A 56 6.96 4.73 1.65
C VAL A 56 7.48 6.02 2.25
N SER A 57 7.05 6.35 3.46
CA SER A 57 7.54 7.48 4.25
C SER A 57 7.64 7.04 5.71
N ASN A 58 8.87 6.91 6.21
CA ASN A 58 9.19 6.32 7.51
C ASN A 58 8.53 4.94 7.71
N SER A 59 7.59 4.84 8.65
CA SER A 59 6.85 3.63 8.99
C SER A 59 5.51 3.51 8.25
N ILE A 60 5.16 4.48 7.39
CA ILE A 60 3.90 4.53 6.68
C ILE A 60 4.13 4.07 5.24
N THR A 61 3.42 3.02 4.86
CA THR A 61 3.33 2.56 3.48
C THR A 61 1.91 2.79 2.98
N LYS A 62 1.78 3.38 1.79
CA LYS A 62 0.52 3.46 1.06
C LYS A 62 0.70 2.92 -0.34
N CYS A 63 -0.10 1.94 -0.72
CA CYS A 63 -0.05 1.34 -2.05
C CYS A 63 -1.36 1.58 -2.81
N ILE A 64 -1.24 2.04 -4.06
CA ILE A 64 -2.38 2.24 -4.95
C ILE A 64 -2.21 1.31 -6.14
N LEU A 65 -3.29 0.61 -6.52
CA LEU A 65 -3.32 -0.18 -7.74
C LEU A 65 -3.17 0.75 -8.94
N SER A 66 -2.11 0.58 -9.72
CA SER A 66 -1.98 1.25 -11.01
C SER A 66 -3.04 0.65 -11.93
N LYS A 67 -4.00 1.47 -12.37
CA LYS A 67 -4.85 1.09 -13.49
C LYS A 67 -3.93 0.87 -14.69
N GLU A 68 -4.07 -0.26 -15.35
CA GLU A 68 -3.59 -0.41 -16.72
C GLU A 68 -4.17 0.77 -17.51
N ARG A 69 -3.34 1.44 -18.33
CA ARG A 69 -3.86 2.45 -19.24
C ARG A 69 -4.86 1.72 -20.14
N ASN A 70 -6.16 1.95 -19.94
CA ASN A 70 -7.10 1.78 -21.02
C ASN A 70 -6.50 2.58 -22.18
N THR A 71 -6.08 1.89 -23.24
CA THR A 71 -5.78 2.48 -24.53
C THR A 71 -6.95 3.39 -24.87
N VAL A 72 -6.77 4.70 -24.64
CA VAL A 72 -7.62 5.72 -25.24
C VAL A 72 -7.19 5.70 -26.70
N ASN A 73 -7.96 4.95 -27.48
CA ASN A 73 -7.86 4.90 -28.93
C ASN A 73 -8.63 6.09 -29.51
#